data_AF-A0A6L5Z4V6-F1
#
_entry.id   AF-A0A6L5Z4V6-F1
#
_cell.length_a   1.000
_cell.length_b   1.000
_cell.length_c   1.000
_cell.angle_alpha   90.00
_cell.angle_beta   90.00
_cell.angle_gamma   90.00
#
_symmetry.space_group_name_H-M   'P 1'
#
loop_
_entity.id
_entity.type
_entity.pdbx_description
1 polymer ?
#
loop_
_entity_poly.entity_id
_entity_poly.type
_entity_poly.pdbx_seq_one_letter_code
_entity_poly.pdbx_strand_id
1 'polypeptide(L)'
;MRTALVLSLLAAGCAAAPADPAARAGTCRALFQVYDREVARQPPAMLELDETLLFGRRAPDPAGLRQYRCVRFESDLAAGADLSAHRAPPPGQGAARYVHLATMAADGAAARLAGRVAALGYRVETRGAPGLGRRVFVGPLRTPAEVGAALRLAAALGLDDAYPLSRIP
;
A
#
# COMPACT_ATOMS: atom_id res chain seq x y z
N MET A 1 -54.74 -10.75 -15.57
CA MET A 1 -53.93 -11.58 -14.65
C MET A 1 -52.48 -11.19 -14.83
N ARG A 2 -52.01 -10.33 -13.92
CA ARG A 2 -50.95 -10.61 -12.92
C ARG A 2 -49.55 -10.80 -13.53
N THR A 3 -48.93 -9.65 -13.78
CA THR A 3 -47.60 -9.25 -13.27
C THR A 3 -46.71 -10.39 -12.74
N ALA A 4 -45.71 -10.78 -13.53
CA ALA A 4 -44.56 -11.55 -13.06
C ALA A 4 -43.38 -11.41 -14.03
N LEU A 5 -42.68 -10.26 -14.02
CA LEU A 5 -41.48 -10.08 -14.83
C LEU A 5 -40.55 -9.00 -14.27
N VAL A 6 -40.25 -9.07 -12.97
CA VAL A 6 -39.18 -8.27 -12.36
C VAL A 6 -38.62 -9.07 -11.18
N LEU A 7 -37.61 -9.93 -11.35
CA LEU A 7 -36.79 -10.38 -10.20
C LEU A 7 -35.47 -11.10 -10.54
N SER A 8 -34.78 -10.80 -11.65
CA SER A 8 -33.56 -11.55 -12.04
C SER A 8 -32.31 -10.69 -12.30
N LEU A 9 -32.28 -9.42 -11.91
CA LEU A 9 -31.20 -8.48 -12.27
C LEU A 9 -30.42 -7.87 -11.09
N LEU A 10 -30.41 -8.53 -9.92
CA LEU A 10 -29.68 -8.05 -8.73
C LEU A 10 -28.40 -8.85 -8.38
N ALA A 11 -27.96 -9.77 -9.25
CA ALA A 11 -26.77 -10.60 -9.01
C ALA A 11 -25.49 -10.11 -9.72
N ALA A 12 -25.47 -8.88 -10.22
CA ALA A 12 -24.29 -8.29 -10.85
C ALA A 12 -23.83 -7.06 -10.06
N GLY A 13 -22.74 -7.18 -9.29
CA GLY A 13 -22.00 -6.00 -8.86
C GLY A 13 -21.08 -6.13 -7.65
N CYS A 14 -21.31 -7.08 -6.74
CA CYS A 14 -20.39 -7.28 -5.61
C CYS A 14 -19.37 -8.36 -5.97
N ALA A 15 -18.33 -7.98 -6.73
CA ALA A 15 -17.12 -8.79 -6.77
C ALA A 15 -16.56 -8.84 -5.34
N ALA A 16 -16.78 -9.96 -4.66
CA ALA A 16 -16.26 -10.20 -3.32
C ALA A 16 -14.73 -10.17 -3.39
N ALA A 17 -14.10 -9.51 -2.40
CA ALA A 17 -12.64 -9.55 -2.28
C ALA A 17 -12.18 -11.03 -2.19
N PRO A 18 -11.02 -11.38 -2.79
CA PRO A 18 -10.50 -12.74 -2.71
C PRO A 18 -10.43 -13.18 -1.24
N ALA A 19 -11.00 -14.35 -0.95
CA ALA A 19 -10.96 -14.92 0.40
C ALA A 19 -9.55 -15.44 0.75
N ASP A 20 -8.79 -15.87 -0.24
CA ASP A 20 -7.40 -16.29 -0.08
C ASP A 20 -6.49 -15.08 0.20
N PRO A 21 -5.76 -15.05 1.35
CA PRO A 21 -4.86 -13.97 1.69
C PRO A 21 -3.78 -13.70 0.64
N ALA A 22 -3.23 -14.75 0.00
CA ALA A 22 -2.17 -14.62 -0.99
C ALA A 22 -2.70 -13.99 -2.29
N ALA A 23 -3.85 -14.46 -2.80
CA ALA A 23 -4.53 -13.83 -3.92
C ALA A 23 -4.86 -12.35 -3.65
N ARG A 24 -5.36 -12.03 -2.45
CA ARG A 24 -5.63 -10.64 -2.06
C ARG A 24 -4.36 -9.79 -2.06
N ALA A 25 -3.25 -10.30 -1.50
CA ALA A 25 -1.98 -9.58 -1.48
C ALA A 25 -1.47 -9.28 -2.90
N GLY A 26 -1.58 -10.25 -3.82
CA GLY A 26 -1.27 -10.05 -5.24
C GLY A 26 -2.13 -8.96 -5.90
N THR A 27 -3.45 -8.97 -5.65
CA THR A 27 -4.37 -7.94 -6.15
C THR A 27 -4.04 -6.56 -5.59
N CYS A 28 -3.79 -6.45 -4.28
CA CYS A 28 -3.47 -5.17 -3.65
C CYS A 28 -2.15 -4.58 -4.18
N ARG A 29 -1.13 -5.42 -4.36
CA ARG A 29 0.12 -5.02 -4.99
C ARG A 29 -0.11 -4.48 -6.40
N ALA A 30 -0.89 -5.19 -7.23
CA ALA A 30 -1.18 -4.77 -8.60
C ALA A 30 -1.91 -3.42 -8.63
N LEU A 31 -2.91 -3.23 -7.75
CA LEU A 31 -3.66 -1.98 -7.63
C LEU A 31 -2.78 -0.81 -7.17
N PHE A 32 -1.93 -1.00 -6.15
CA PHE A 32 -1.02 0.05 -5.71
C PHE A 32 0.02 0.39 -6.78
N GLN A 33 0.48 -0.57 -7.57
CA GLN A 33 1.38 -0.29 -8.70
C GLN A 33 0.68 0.52 -9.81
N VAL A 34 -0.62 0.31 -10.05
CA VAL A 34 -1.41 1.18 -10.94
C VAL A 34 -1.49 2.59 -10.35
N TYR A 35 -1.89 2.70 -9.09
CA TYR A 35 -1.98 3.96 -8.35
C TYR A 35 -0.67 4.75 -8.42
N ASP A 36 0.48 4.10 -8.19
CA ASP A 36 1.80 4.73 -8.25
C ASP A 36 2.15 5.28 -9.62
N ARG A 37 1.79 4.54 -10.68
CA ARG A 37 1.99 5.01 -12.06
C ARG A 37 1.12 6.21 -12.38
N GLU A 38 -0.08 6.28 -11.82
CA GLU A 38 -1.00 7.41 -12.02
C GLU A 38 -0.53 8.64 -11.26
N VAL A 39 -0.19 8.51 -9.97
CA VAL A 39 0.37 9.60 -9.15
C VAL A 39 1.65 10.14 -9.78
N ALA A 40 2.57 9.28 -10.21
CA ALA A 40 3.83 9.71 -10.82
C ALA A 40 3.68 10.47 -12.16
N ARG A 41 2.50 10.42 -12.79
CA ARG A 41 2.19 11.18 -14.03
C ARG A 41 1.53 12.53 -13.73
N GLN A 42 1.10 12.78 -12.50
CA GLN A 42 0.43 14.02 -12.12
C GLN A 42 1.46 15.10 -11.70
N PRO A 43 1.29 16.36 -12.15
CA PRO A 43 2.12 17.46 -11.66
C PRO A 43 1.86 17.66 -10.16
N PRO A 44 2.89 18.02 -9.35
CA PRO A 44 2.73 18.20 -7.90
C PRO A 44 1.61 19.15 -7.50
N ALA A 45 1.39 20.21 -8.28
CA ALA A 45 0.36 21.23 -8.03
C ALA A 45 -1.09 20.72 -8.18
N MET A 46 -1.31 19.54 -8.80
CA MET A 46 -2.65 19.00 -9.02
C MET A 46 -3.10 17.97 -7.98
N LEU A 47 -2.19 17.51 -7.10
CA LEU A 47 -2.53 16.56 -6.04
C LEU A 47 -3.20 17.22 -4.82
N GLU A 48 -3.12 18.55 -4.71
CA GLU A 48 -3.69 19.35 -3.62
C GLU A 48 -5.01 20.04 -4.00
N LEU A 49 -5.40 20.01 -5.29
CA LEU A 49 -6.65 20.61 -5.77
C LEU A 49 -7.79 19.59 -5.71
N ASP A 50 -8.91 20.02 -5.14
CA ASP A 50 -10.15 19.28 -4.95
C ASP A 50 -10.61 18.59 -6.26
N GLU A 51 -11.20 17.39 -6.15
CA GLU A 51 -11.52 16.46 -7.26
C GLU A 51 -12.45 17.07 -8.33
N THR A 52 -13.00 18.25 -8.08
CA THR A 52 -14.03 18.93 -8.89
C THR A 52 -13.50 19.77 -10.05
N LEU A 53 -12.19 20.05 -10.15
CA LEU A 53 -11.64 20.97 -11.17
C LEU A 53 -10.77 20.34 -12.27
N LEU A 54 -10.52 19.03 -12.22
CA LEU A 54 -9.60 18.36 -13.16
C LEU A 54 -10.30 17.89 -14.44
N PHE A 55 -10.50 18.81 -15.38
CA PHE A 55 -10.87 18.50 -16.76
C PHE A 55 -9.77 17.65 -17.43
N GLY A 56 -9.92 16.33 -17.41
CA GLY A 56 -9.23 15.40 -18.32
C GLY A 56 -8.16 14.48 -17.73
N ARG A 57 -7.85 14.55 -16.43
CA ARG A 57 -6.94 13.59 -15.77
C ARG A 57 -7.66 12.85 -14.65
N ARG A 58 -7.86 11.55 -14.85
CA ARG A 58 -8.47 10.65 -13.86
C ARG A 58 -7.59 10.65 -12.60
N ALA A 59 -8.13 11.12 -11.48
CA ALA A 59 -7.52 10.95 -10.17
C ALA A 59 -7.33 9.44 -9.92
N PRO A 60 -6.27 9.03 -9.17
CA PRO A 60 -6.05 7.61 -8.93
C PRO A 60 -7.23 7.06 -8.15
N ASP A 61 -7.92 6.05 -8.70
CA ASP A 61 -9.20 5.55 -8.16
C ASP A 61 -8.99 4.86 -6.80
N PRO A 62 -9.31 5.53 -5.67
CA PRO A 62 -9.09 4.95 -4.35
C PRO A 62 -10.16 3.89 -4.02
N ALA A 63 -11.27 3.84 -4.77
CA ALA A 63 -12.37 2.93 -4.50
C ALA A 63 -11.96 1.48 -4.71
N GLY A 64 -11.15 1.18 -5.73
CA GLY A 64 -10.59 -0.16 -5.95
C GLY A 64 -9.73 -0.62 -4.77
N LEU A 65 -8.81 0.22 -4.30
CA LEU A 65 -7.94 -0.11 -3.15
C LEU A 65 -8.73 -0.33 -1.86
N ARG A 66 -9.81 0.43 -1.65
CA ARG A 66 -10.71 0.23 -0.51
C ARG A 66 -11.57 -1.03 -0.65
N GLN A 67 -12.14 -1.29 -1.83
CA GLN A 67 -12.98 -2.46 -2.12
C GLN A 67 -12.24 -3.78 -1.81
N TYR A 68 -10.97 -3.87 -2.20
CA TYR A 68 -10.14 -5.05 -1.95
C TYR A 68 -9.46 -5.05 -0.57
N ARG A 69 -9.78 -4.08 0.31
CA ARG A 69 -9.22 -3.93 1.66
C ARG A 69 -7.68 -3.89 1.67
N CYS A 70 -7.10 -3.12 0.74
CA CYS A 70 -5.65 -2.93 0.61
C CYS A 70 -5.10 -1.86 1.57
N VAL A 71 -5.99 -1.06 2.17
CA VAL A 71 -5.64 -0.14 3.26
C VAL A 71 -5.72 -0.90 4.57
N ARG A 72 -4.67 -0.79 5.39
CA ARG A 72 -4.48 -1.53 6.63
C ARG A 72 -4.83 -0.70 7.85
N PHE A 73 -5.24 -1.40 8.90
CA PHE A 73 -5.35 -0.91 10.26
C PHE A 73 -4.25 -1.52 11.12
N GLU A 74 -4.00 -0.94 12.30
CA GLU A 74 -3.00 -1.50 13.22
C GLU A 74 -3.35 -2.93 13.66
N SER A 75 -4.64 -3.25 13.78
CA SER A 75 -5.14 -4.59 14.08
C SER A 75 -4.79 -5.63 13.01
N ASP A 76 -4.43 -5.21 11.79
CA ASP A 76 -4.04 -6.11 10.70
C ASP A 76 -2.56 -6.51 10.79
N LEU A 77 -1.76 -5.83 11.61
CA LEU A 77 -0.35 -6.13 11.78
C LEU A 77 -0.16 -7.35 12.68
N ALA A 78 0.76 -8.24 12.32
CA ALA A 78 1.13 -9.36 13.17
C ALA A 78 1.57 -8.86 14.56
N ALA A 79 0.81 -9.25 15.59
CA ALA A 79 1.07 -8.89 16.97
C ALA A 79 2.11 -9.82 17.61
N GLY A 80 2.96 -9.27 18.48
CA GLY A 80 3.82 -10.07 19.36
C GLY A 80 5.00 -10.82 18.71
N ALA A 81 5.24 -10.63 17.40
CA ALA A 81 6.43 -11.20 16.76
C ALA A 81 7.70 -10.50 17.24
N ASP A 82 8.71 -11.26 17.67
CA ASP A 82 10.06 -10.73 17.86
C ASP A 82 10.65 -10.39 16.49
N LEU A 83 10.79 -9.09 16.22
CA LEU A 83 11.33 -8.59 14.96
C LEU A 83 12.86 -8.39 15.00
N SER A 84 13.53 -8.76 16.10
CA SER A 84 14.97 -8.57 16.27
C SER A 84 15.82 -9.26 15.19
N ALA A 85 15.36 -10.41 14.68
CA ALA A 85 15.98 -11.15 13.59
C ALA A 85 15.88 -10.43 12.22
N HIS A 86 15.06 -9.37 12.13
CA HIS A 86 14.81 -8.61 10.91
C HIS A 86 15.50 -7.25 10.89
N ARG A 87 16.52 -7.03 11.74
CA ARG A 87 17.33 -5.79 11.72
C ARG A 87 17.83 -5.43 10.32
N ALA A 88 17.92 -4.13 10.07
CA ALA A 88 18.45 -3.63 8.81
C ALA A 88 19.89 -4.12 8.60
N PRO A 89 20.21 -4.64 7.41
CA PRO A 89 21.59 -4.98 7.09
C PRO A 89 22.43 -3.70 6.96
N PRO A 90 23.77 -3.80 7.00
CA PRO A 90 24.66 -2.67 6.75
C PRO A 90 24.34 -1.98 5.41
N PRO A 91 24.41 -0.65 5.34
CA PRO A 91 24.12 0.07 4.11
C PRO A 91 25.17 -0.25 3.04
N GLY A 92 24.72 -0.62 1.85
CA GLY A 92 25.59 -0.80 0.70
C GLY A 92 25.66 0.43 -0.22
N GLN A 93 26.28 0.24 -1.38
CA GLN A 93 26.40 1.24 -2.43
C GLN A 93 25.56 0.82 -3.64
N GLY A 94 24.92 1.78 -4.31
CA GLY A 94 24.09 1.50 -5.49
C GLY A 94 23.00 2.54 -5.76
N ALA A 95 22.18 2.26 -6.77
CA ALA A 95 20.99 3.05 -7.07
C ALA A 95 19.98 2.95 -5.90
N ALA A 96 19.32 4.07 -5.59
CA ALA A 96 18.30 4.09 -4.56
C ALA A 96 17.11 3.22 -4.98
N ARG A 97 16.64 2.39 -4.06
CA ARG A 97 15.39 1.63 -4.17
C ARG A 97 14.61 1.82 -2.89
N TYR A 98 13.31 1.56 -2.97
CA TYR A 98 12.40 1.65 -1.84
C TYR A 98 11.52 0.42 -1.81
N VAL A 99 10.96 0.11 -0.65
CA VAL A 99 9.90 -0.88 -0.51
C VAL A 99 8.67 -0.19 0.02
N HIS A 100 7.54 -0.30 -0.67
CA HIS A 100 6.25 0.10 -0.14
C HIS A 100 5.85 -0.98 0.85
N LEU A 101 5.78 -0.60 2.13
CA LEU A 101 5.56 -1.54 3.22
C LEU A 101 4.07 -1.74 3.47
N ALA A 102 3.32 -0.63 3.57
CA ALA A 102 1.88 -0.63 3.79
C ALA A 102 1.27 0.73 3.46
N THR A 103 -0.05 0.76 3.33
CA THR A 103 -0.86 1.98 3.40
C THR A 103 -1.78 1.87 4.61
N MET A 104 -1.60 2.74 5.59
CA MET A 104 -2.35 2.74 6.84
C MET A 104 -3.49 3.76 6.77
N ALA A 105 -4.69 3.35 7.19
CA ALA A 105 -5.87 4.22 7.19
C ALA A 105 -5.73 5.43 8.12
N ALA A 106 -5.02 5.26 9.25
CA ALA A 106 -4.87 6.28 10.28
C ALA A 106 -3.40 6.73 10.42
N ASP A 107 -3.19 8.04 10.51
CA ASP A 107 -1.87 8.67 10.65
C ASP A 107 -1.09 8.14 11.87
N GLY A 108 -1.78 7.98 13.00
CA GLY A 108 -1.18 7.41 14.21
C GLY A 108 -0.68 5.98 14.03
N ALA A 109 -1.41 5.16 13.27
CA ALA A 109 -1.00 3.79 12.95
C ALA A 109 0.21 3.77 11.99
N ALA A 110 0.23 4.68 11.00
CA ALA A 110 1.38 4.87 10.12
C ALA A 110 2.64 5.27 10.91
N ALA A 111 2.51 6.21 11.85
CA ALA A 111 3.61 6.67 12.69
C ALA A 111 4.14 5.56 13.60
N ARG A 112 3.27 4.76 14.23
CA ARG A 112 3.67 3.60 15.05
C ARG A 112 4.39 2.53 14.23
N LEU A 113 3.86 2.19 13.06
CA LEU A 113 4.52 1.26 12.13
C LEU A 113 5.89 1.78 11.72
N ALA A 114 5.99 3.06 11.32
CA ALA A 114 7.25 3.67 10.95
C ALA A 114 8.26 3.66 12.10
N GLY A 115 7.84 3.96 13.33
CA GLY A 115 8.68 3.90 14.52
C GLY A 115 9.20 2.49 14.81
N ARG A 116 8.34 1.46 14.72
CA ARG A 116 8.74 0.05 14.88
C ARG A 116 9.80 -0.36 13.86
N VAL A 117 9.63 0.04 12.59
CA VAL A 117 10.56 -0.29 11.51
C VAL A 117 11.87 0.50 11.65
N ALA A 118 11.81 1.77 12.04
CA ALA A 118 12.98 2.60 12.30
C ALA A 118 13.82 2.06 13.49
N ALA A 119 13.17 1.53 14.53
CA ALA A 119 13.86 0.91 15.67
C ALA A 119 14.69 -0.33 15.27
N LEU A 120 14.38 -0.96 14.13
CA LEU A 120 15.16 -2.06 13.55
C LEU A 120 16.35 -1.57 12.71
N GLY A 121 16.55 -0.26 12.58
CA GLY A 121 17.65 0.37 11.85
C GLY A 121 17.33 0.75 10.40
N TYR A 122 16.08 0.56 9.94
CA TYR A 122 15.68 0.96 8.60
C TYR A 122 15.41 2.46 8.53
N ARG A 123 15.72 3.06 7.38
CA ARG A 123 15.20 4.39 7.04
C ARG A 123 13.78 4.26 6.55
N VAL A 124 12.89 5.11 7.07
CA VAL A 124 11.46 5.08 6.77
C VAL A 124 11.00 6.45 6.30
N GLU A 125 10.24 6.48 5.23
CA GLU A 125 9.54 7.67 4.73
C GLU A 125 8.04 7.41 4.76
N THR A 126 7.25 8.45 5.08
CA THR A 126 5.79 8.36 4.97
C THR A 126 5.25 9.45 4.04
N ARG A 127 4.26 9.10 3.22
CA ARG A 127 3.58 10.05 2.31
C ARG A 127 2.08 9.96 2.49
N GLY A 128 1.39 11.09 2.44
CA GLY A 128 -0.06 11.11 2.36
C GLY A 128 -0.53 10.47 1.06
N ALA A 129 -1.66 9.76 1.13
CA ALA A 129 -2.37 9.26 -0.04
C ALA A 129 -3.83 9.72 0.08
N PRO A 130 -4.25 10.72 -0.72
CA PRO A 130 -5.61 11.25 -0.66
C PRO A 130 -6.66 10.13 -0.68
N GLY A 131 -7.58 10.17 0.28
CA GLY A 131 -8.62 9.15 0.44
C GLY A 131 -8.15 7.79 0.96
N LEU A 132 -6.86 7.53 1.18
CA LEU A 132 -6.37 6.22 1.61
C LEU A 132 -5.64 6.25 2.96
N GLY A 133 -5.22 7.44 3.43
CA GLY A 133 -4.48 7.62 4.67
C GLY A 133 -3.01 7.91 4.38
N ARG A 134 -2.08 7.16 5.01
CA ARG A 134 -0.64 7.34 4.84
C ARG A 134 0.07 6.09 4.39
N ARG A 135 0.93 6.24 3.41
CA ARG A 135 1.81 5.20 2.87
C ARG A 135 3.12 5.20 3.63
N VAL A 136 3.64 4.02 3.94
CA VAL A 136 4.91 3.80 4.64
C VAL A 136 5.88 3.13 3.68
N PHE A 137 7.05 3.73 3.50
CA PHE A 137 8.10 3.25 2.62
C PHE A 137 9.38 3.01 3.41
N VAL A 138 10.11 1.97 3.06
CA VAL A 138 11.44 1.66 3.58
C VAL A 138 12.49 2.00 2.53
N GLY A 139 13.44 2.86 2.87
CA GLY A 139 14.54 3.24 1.99
C GLY A 139 15.13 4.63 2.29
N PRO A 140 16.15 5.06 1.53
CA PRO A 140 16.69 4.38 0.35
C PRO A 140 17.48 3.11 0.70
N LEU A 141 17.23 2.04 -0.05
CA LEU A 141 17.90 0.73 -0.02
C LEU A 141 18.83 0.65 -1.24
N ARG A 142 20.07 0.22 -1.06
CA ARG A 142 21.12 0.32 -2.09
C ARG A 142 21.51 -1.02 -2.69
N THR A 143 21.22 -2.12 -2.01
CA THR A 143 21.57 -3.48 -2.45
C THR A 143 20.35 -4.39 -2.54
N PRO A 144 20.42 -5.48 -3.34
CA PRO A 144 19.39 -6.52 -3.32
C PRO A 144 19.18 -7.16 -1.93
N ALA A 145 20.24 -7.24 -1.13
CA ALA A 145 20.17 -7.78 0.23
C ALA A 145 19.33 -6.90 1.15
N GLU A 146 19.50 -5.57 1.08
CA GLU A 146 18.67 -4.59 1.80
C GLU A 146 17.19 -4.68 1.38
N VAL A 147 16.91 -4.76 0.08
CA VAL A 147 15.53 -4.94 -0.43
C VAL A 147 14.93 -6.25 0.06
N GLY A 148 15.68 -7.35 -0.01
CA GLY A 148 15.22 -8.65 0.49
C GLY A 148 14.97 -8.65 1.99
N ALA A 149 15.80 -7.95 2.79
CA ALA A 149 15.59 -7.80 4.22
C ALA A 149 14.30 -7.03 4.55
N ALA A 150 14.06 -5.91 3.85
CA ALA A 150 12.83 -5.13 4.01
C ALA A 150 11.58 -5.93 3.62
N LEU A 151 11.62 -6.75 2.57
CA LEU A 151 10.51 -7.62 2.18
C LEU A 151 10.27 -8.76 3.19
N ARG A 152 11.32 -9.35 3.75
CA ARG A 152 11.18 -10.34 4.84
C ARG A 152 10.60 -9.72 6.11
N LEU A 153 10.99 -8.49 6.44
CA LEU A 153 10.36 -7.73 7.53
C LEU A 153 8.87 -7.50 7.26
N ALA A 154 8.51 -7.13 6.03
CA ALA A 154 7.10 -6.95 5.64
C ALA A 154 6.29 -8.24 5.86
N ALA A 155 6.81 -9.38 5.39
CA ALA A 155 6.17 -10.68 5.62
C ALA A 155 6.02 -11.01 7.11
N ALA A 156 7.05 -10.75 7.93
CA ALA A 156 6.98 -10.94 9.38
C ALA A 156 5.95 -10.03 10.08
N LEU A 157 5.59 -8.90 9.47
CA LEU A 157 4.53 -8.00 9.91
C LEU A 157 3.14 -8.39 9.37
N GLY A 158 3.02 -9.43 8.54
CA GLY A 158 1.78 -9.82 7.85
C GLY A 158 1.42 -8.93 6.65
N LEU A 159 2.41 -8.26 6.07
CA LEU A 159 2.27 -7.28 4.97
C LEU A 159 2.73 -7.88 3.64
N ASP A 160 2.06 -8.95 3.21
CA ASP A 160 2.45 -9.72 2.02
C ASP A 160 2.28 -8.95 0.70
N ASP A 161 1.52 -7.85 0.70
CA ASP A 161 1.33 -6.98 -0.45
C ASP A 161 2.51 -6.03 -0.69
N ALA A 162 3.51 -5.98 0.20
CA ALA A 162 4.71 -5.16 0.02
C ALA A 162 5.46 -5.46 -1.29
N TYR A 163 6.06 -4.42 -1.88
CA TYR A 163 6.79 -4.53 -3.15
C TYR A 163 7.89 -3.48 -3.30
N PRO A 164 8.94 -3.76 -4.10
CA PRO A 164 10.01 -2.81 -4.38
C PRO A 164 9.62 -1.80 -5.46
N LEU A 165 10.14 -0.59 -5.33
CA LEU A 165 10.03 0.53 -6.27
C LEU A 165 11.38 1.24 -6.44
N SER A 166 11.56 1.94 -7.56
CA SER A 166 12.78 2.71 -7.85
C SER A 166 12.75 4.13 -7.27
N ARG A 167 11.56 4.67 -6.97
CA ARG A 167 11.36 5.99 -6.36
C ARG A 167 10.02 6.04 -5.64
N ILE A 168 9.93 6.82 -4.57
CA ILE A 168 8.67 7.11 -3.90
C ILE A 168 7.84 8.02 -4.84
N PRO A 169 6.61 7.63 -5.19
CA PRO A 169 5.70 8.43 -6.00
C PRO A 169 5.15 9.64 -5.25
#